data_AF-A0A3P3VSS1-F1
#
_entry.id   AF-A0A3P3VSS1-F1
#
_cell.length_a   1.000
_cell.length_b   1.000
_cell.length_c   1.000
_cell.angle_alpha   90.00
_cell.angle_beta   90.00
_cell.angle_gamma   90.00
#
_symmetry.space_group_name_H-M   'P 1'
#
loop_
_entity.id
_entity.type
_entity.pdbx_description
1 polymer ?
#
loop_
_entity_poly.entity_id
_entity_poly.type
_entity_poly.pdbx_seq_one_letter_code
_entity_poly.pdbx_strand_id
1 'polypeptide(L)'
;MPIVADTYPYVIGVDTHSRTHTYAILNTRTSEVHGPHTFPTHPAGRARALAWIHRHTNGEPVLLAIEGASSYGQPLTLDALTAGLPVTEVRPPVRASRARYGKTDEFDALAAARATLTCPVDQLAQPRQGDLRGALDVLVLTRDQLTRDSTSTSHELTALLRRYDLGHDARRALTPAQIHTITGWRDRATDTLEQRFARRRAVVLAKQWAQFRHQLDQNQRDLTDLVGQLAPTLLEQVGVGPVSAARILVAYSHKGRIRSKHAFARLAGAAPIPASSGNQHDDRLDRFGDRALNSALYRIVQTRLLHDPETKAYFERRTKEGKSRKRIIRCLKTIIARKVFTHLNQVMTA
;
A
#
# COMPACT_ATOMS: atom_id res chain seq x y z
N MET A 1 -6.95 27.72 15.14
CA MET A 1 -5.69 26.97 14.93
C MET A 1 -5.02 27.57 13.73
N PRO A 2 -3.69 27.80 13.77
CA PRO A 2 -3.00 28.43 12.65
C PRO A 2 -3.06 27.55 11.41
N ILE A 3 -3.30 28.16 10.25
CA ILE A 3 -3.20 27.48 8.96
C ILE A 3 -1.77 27.52 8.44
N VAL A 4 -1.47 26.72 7.43
CA VAL A 4 -0.14 26.68 6.79
C VAL A 4 0.32 28.06 6.34
N ALA A 5 -0.56 28.84 5.71
CA ALA A 5 -0.24 30.19 5.24
C ALA A 5 0.18 31.16 6.37
N ASP A 6 -0.33 30.96 7.59
CA ASP A 6 0.02 31.80 8.74
C ASP A 6 1.38 31.39 9.35
N THR A 7 1.78 30.14 9.15
CA THR A 7 2.90 29.51 9.88
C THR A 7 4.17 29.45 9.04
N TYR A 8 4.04 29.18 7.74
CA TYR A 8 5.15 29.00 6.82
C TYR A 8 5.15 30.16 5.80
N PRO A 9 6.16 31.05 5.82
CA PRO A 9 6.33 32.08 4.80
C PRO A 9 6.45 31.51 3.39
N TYR A 10 6.98 30.29 3.26
CA TYR A 10 7.10 29.60 1.98
C TYR A 10 6.54 28.17 2.03
N VAL A 11 5.83 27.78 0.98
CA VAL A 11 5.43 26.39 0.74
C VAL A 11 6.06 25.92 -0.57
N ILE A 12 6.75 24.78 -0.51
CA ILE A 12 7.40 24.19 -1.66
C ILE A 12 6.55 23.03 -2.15
N GLY A 13 5.92 23.19 -3.29
CA GLY A 13 5.19 22.11 -3.94
C GLY A 13 6.12 21.26 -4.78
N VAL A 14 6.00 19.94 -4.66
CA VAL A 14 6.85 18.99 -5.38
C VAL A 14 6.00 17.95 -6.08
N ASP A 15 6.19 17.87 -7.39
CA ASP A 15 5.64 16.81 -8.23
C ASP A 15 6.74 15.79 -8.56
N THR A 16 6.48 14.51 -8.30
CA THR A 16 7.52 13.47 -8.28
C THR A 16 7.40 12.51 -9.46
N HIS A 17 8.47 12.44 -10.25
CA HIS A 17 8.63 11.49 -11.35
C HIS A 17 9.88 10.62 -11.17
N SER A 18 10.00 9.57 -11.98
CA SER A 18 11.09 8.58 -11.87
C SER A 18 12.48 9.15 -12.14
N ARG A 19 12.60 10.09 -13.09
CA ARG A 19 13.87 10.67 -13.54
C ARG A 19 14.18 12.01 -12.88
N THR A 20 13.15 12.81 -12.67
CA THR A 20 13.26 14.16 -12.12
C THR A 20 12.12 14.47 -11.16
N HIS A 21 12.32 15.46 -10.31
CA HIS A 21 11.26 16.07 -9.51
C HIS A 21 11.13 17.54 -9.91
N THR A 22 9.89 18.01 -10.00
CA THR A 22 9.55 19.40 -10.35
C THR A 22 9.15 20.14 -9.08
N TYR A 23 9.71 21.30 -8.84
CA TYR A 23 9.54 22.09 -7.63
C TYR A 23 8.99 23.47 -7.97
N ALA A 24 8.07 23.96 -7.14
CA ALA A 24 7.61 25.35 -7.17
C ALA A 24 7.63 25.91 -5.74
N ILE A 25 8.27 27.06 -5.54
CA ILE A 25 8.27 27.78 -4.27
C ILE A 25 7.15 28.81 -4.33
N LEU A 26 6.26 28.80 -3.35
CA LEU A 26 5.18 29.77 -3.20
C LEU A 26 5.40 30.59 -1.93
N ASN A 27 5.54 31.90 -2.07
CA ASN A 27 5.48 32.83 -0.95
C ASN A 27 4.01 32.98 -0.50
N THR A 28 3.73 32.65 0.75
CA THR A 28 2.35 32.60 1.28
C THR A 28 1.75 33.99 1.52
N ARG A 29 2.60 35.02 1.67
CA ARG A 29 2.19 36.41 1.93
C ARG A 29 1.97 37.20 0.65
N THR A 30 2.89 37.08 -0.30
CA THR A 30 2.86 37.86 -1.56
C THR A 30 2.20 37.11 -2.71
N SER A 31 1.96 35.79 -2.56
CA SER A 31 1.58 34.88 -3.64
C SER A 31 2.60 34.80 -4.80
N GLU A 32 3.80 35.33 -4.60
CA GLU A 32 4.92 35.20 -5.55
C GLU A 32 5.33 33.72 -5.69
N VAL A 33 5.64 33.33 -6.92
CA VAL A 33 6.05 31.95 -7.24
C VAL A 33 7.43 31.97 -7.85
N HIS A 34 8.35 31.18 -7.30
CA HIS A 34 9.64 30.88 -7.93
C HIS A 34 9.63 29.47 -8.51
N GLY A 35 9.84 29.36 -9.82
CA GLY A 35 9.79 28.11 -10.57
C GLY A 35 8.66 28.06 -11.59
N PRO A 36 8.42 26.88 -12.20
CA PRO A 36 8.94 25.57 -11.80
C PRO A 36 10.43 25.38 -12.10
N HIS A 37 11.11 24.60 -11.26
CA HIS A 37 12.48 24.12 -11.49
C HIS A 37 12.53 22.60 -11.36
N THR A 38 13.30 21.96 -12.23
CA THR A 38 13.39 20.50 -12.29
C THR A 38 14.77 20.04 -11.91
N PHE A 39 14.84 19.07 -10.99
CA PHE A 39 16.11 18.46 -10.56
C PHE A 39 16.09 16.95 -10.77
N PRO A 40 17.21 16.32 -11.16
CA PRO A 40 17.32 14.87 -11.21
C PRO A 40 17.07 14.20 -9.85
N THR A 41 16.55 12.97 -9.86
CA THR A 41 16.25 12.21 -8.62
C THR A 41 17.47 11.59 -7.93
N HIS A 42 18.65 11.59 -8.54
CA HIS A 42 19.87 11.06 -7.92
C HIS A 42 20.34 11.93 -6.74
N PRO A 43 21.17 11.42 -5.80
CA PRO A 43 21.53 12.12 -4.56
C PRO A 43 22.03 13.56 -4.76
N ALA A 44 22.96 13.79 -5.68
CA ALA A 44 23.45 15.14 -5.99
C ALA A 44 22.37 16.06 -6.61
N GLY A 45 21.36 15.51 -7.30
CA GLY A 45 20.24 16.27 -7.83
C GLY A 45 19.31 16.76 -6.72
N ARG A 46 18.99 15.88 -5.76
CA ARG A 46 18.16 16.21 -4.59
C ARG A 46 18.87 17.20 -3.65
N ALA A 47 20.18 17.02 -3.42
CA ALA A 47 20.98 17.98 -2.65
C ALA A 47 20.97 19.38 -3.30
N ARG A 48 21.09 19.47 -4.64
CA ARG A 48 20.95 20.74 -5.37
C ARG A 48 19.55 21.34 -5.24
N ALA A 49 18.50 20.53 -5.24
CA ALA A 49 17.13 21.00 -5.04
C ALA A 49 16.95 21.61 -3.64
N LEU A 50 17.43 20.96 -2.59
CA LEU A 50 17.38 21.49 -1.22
C LEU A 50 18.19 22.79 -1.08
N ALA A 51 19.39 22.85 -1.67
CA ALA A 51 20.19 24.08 -1.70
C ALA A 51 19.50 25.22 -2.48
N TRP A 52 18.80 24.89 -3.57
CA TRP A 52 17.99 25.85 -4.33
C TRP A 52 16.83 26.39 -3.50
N ILE A 53 16.10 25.53 -2.76
CA ILE A 53 15.06 25.95 -1.82
C ILE A 53 15.63 26.92 -0.78
N HIS A 54 16.72 26.53 -0.11
CA HIS A 54 17.35 27.35 0.93
C HIS A 54 17.74 28.75 0.41
N ARG A 55 18.32 28.81 -0.79
CA ARG A 55 18.75 30.08 -1.42
C ARG A 55 17.57 31.02 -1.72
N HIS A 56 16.46 30.50 -2.22
CA HIS A 56 15.31 31.31 -2.63
C HIS A 56 14.37 31.67 -1.48
N THR A 57 14.58 31.05 -0.32
CA THR A 57 13.78 31.28 0.89
C THR A 57 14.60 32.01 1.95
N ASN A 58 15.87 32.31 1.67
CA ASN A 58 16.82 32.94 2.60
C ASN A 58 16.90 32.23 3.97
N GLY A 59 16.66 30.92 4.01
CA GLY A 59 16.61 30.14 5.25
C GLY A 59 15.36 30.36 6.11
N GLU A 60 14.33 31.06 5.61
CA GLU A 60 13.05 31.16 6.30
C GLU A 60 12.36 29.78 6.44
N PRO A 61 11.47 29.61 7.44
CA PRO A 61 10.72 28.37 7.59
C PRO A 61 9.93 27.99 6.34
N VAL A 62 10.07 26.75 5.90
CA VAL A 62 9.37 26.23 4.71
C VAL A 62 8.62 24.94 5.02
N LEU A 63 7.53 24.68 4.29
CA LEU A 63 6.84 23.40 4.27
C LEU A 63 6.95 22.75 2.88
N LEU A 64 7.43 21.52 2.80
CA LEU A 64 7.43 20.76 1.55
C LEU A 64 6.13 19.96 1.39
N ALA A 65 5.33 20.32 0.39
CA ALA A 65 4.13 19.62 -0.04
C ALA A 65 4.47 18.67 -1.20
N ILE A 66 4.67 17.39 -0.89
CA ILE A 66 5.18 16.40 -1.86
C ILE A 66 4.05 15.47 -2.32
N GLU A 67 3.75 15.47 -3.62
CA GLU A 67 2.92 14.44 -4.22
C GLU A 67 3.74 13.15 -4.36
N GLY A 68 3.21 12.02 -3.88
CA GLY A 68 3.92 10.74 -3.95
C GLY A 68 5.11 10.63 -2.99
N ALA A 69 5.03 11.27 -1.82
CA ALA A 69 6.08 11.27 -0.78
C ALA A 69 6.56 9.87 -0.35
N SER A 70 5.71 8.85 -0.45
CA SER A 70 6.05 7.45 -0.12
C SER A 70 6.31 6.57 -1.36
N SER A 71 6.50 7.16 -2.54
CA SER A 71 6.77 6.49 -3.82
C SER A 71 8.02 7.09 -4.47
N TYR A 72 7.94 7.68 -5.67
CA TYR A 72 9.07 8.36 -6.31
C TYR A 72 9.68 9.46 -5.44
N GLY A 73 8.88 10.13 -4.60
CA GLY A 73 9.34 11.16 -3.67
C GLY A 73 10.00 10.65 -2.38
N GLN A 74 10.10 9.33 -2.15
CA GLN A 74 10.59 8.78 -0.88
C GLN A 74 12.04 9.18 -0.57
N PRO A 75 13.01 9.12 -1.51
CA PRO A 75 14.37 9.57 -1.23
C PRO A 75 14.45 11.07 -0.90
N LEU A 76 13.67 11.90 -1.60
CA LEU A 76 13.59 13.33 -1.30
C LEU A 76 12.99 13.61 0.07
N THR A 77 11.93 12.88 0.43
CA THR A 77 11.26 13.00 1.72
C THR A 77 12.25 12.70 2.85
N LEU A 78 13.06 11.64 2.71
CA LEU A 78 14.09 11.30 3.69
C LEU A 78 15.17 12.38 3.79
N ASP A 79 15.69 12.86 2.66
CA ASP A 79 16.70 13.92 2.65
C ASP A 79 16.18 15.21 3.32
N ALA A 80 14.93 15.59 3.02
CA ALA A 80 14.28 16.77 3.60
C ALA A 80 14.08 16.64 5.12
N LEU A 81 13.55 15.50 5.58
CA LEU A 81 13.36 15.25 7.02
C LEU A 81 14.71 15.22 7.76
N THR A 82 15.75 14.65 7.15
CA THR A 82 17.12 14.64 7.70
C THR A 82 17.71 16.05 7.79
N ALA A 83 17.36 16.92 6.83
CA ALA A 83 17.74 18.33 6.84
C ALA A 83 16.86 19.19 7.79
N GLY A 84 15.94 18.58 8.55
CA GLY A 84 15.04 19.29 9.47
C GLY A 84 13.89 20.04 8.78
N LEU A 85 13.64 19.78 7.50
CA LEU A 85 12.56 20.43 6.75
C LEU A 85 11.25 19.65 6.94
N PRO A 86 10.15 20.31 7.37
CA PRO A 86 8.87 19.64 7.52
C PRO A 86 8.28 19.28 6.16
N VAL A 87 7.73 18.06 6.07
CA VAL A 87 7.13 17.50 4.86
C VAL A 87 5.68 17.12 5.13
N THR A 88 4.80 17.43 4.18
CA THR A 88 3.44 16.92 4.11
C THR A 88 3.23 16.15 2.80
N GLU A 89 2.61 14.98 2.89
CA GLU A 89 2.14 14.24 1.72
C GLU A 89 0.88 14.93 1.17
N VAL A 90 0.83 15.18 -0.13
CA VAL A 90 -0.36 15.75 -0.78
C VAL A 90 -0.87 14.85 -1.89
N ARG A 91 -2.18 14.89 -2.07
CA ARG A 91 -2.86 14.38 -3.27
C ARG A 91 -3.71 15.52 -3.80
N PRO A 92 -3.17 16.32 -4.74
CA PRO A 92 -3.93 17.41 -5.33
C PRO A 92 -5.25 16.86 -5.89
N PRO A 93 -6.39 17.54 -5.68
CA PRO A 93 -7.64 17.11 -6.27
C PRO A 93 -7.50 17.09 -7.80
N VAL A 94 -7.94 16.00 -8.44
CA VAL A 94 -8.00 15.91 -9.90
C VAL A 94 -8.95 16.99 -10.39
N ARG A 95 -8.44 18.15 -10.79
CA ARG A 95 -9.28 19.27 -11.22
C ARG A 95 -9.82 18.99 -12.63
N ALA A 96 -11.10 19.32 -12.80
CA ALA A 96 -11.75 19.48 -14.11
C ALA A 96 -11.04 20.53 -15.01
N SER A 97 -10.11 21.33 -14.47
CA SER A 97 -9.28 22.28 -15.22
C SER A 97 -8.28 21.61 -16.18
N ARG A 98 -7.94 20.33 -15.99
CA ARG A 98 -7.14 19.55 -16.96
C ARG A 98 -7.81 19.46 -18.33
N ALA A 99 -9.14 19.60 -18.39
CA ALA A 99 -9.89 19.65 -19.64
C ALA A 99 -9.79 20.98 -20.39
N ARG A 100 -9.38 22.09 -19.74
CA ARG A 100 -9.32 23.43 -20.35
C ARG A 100 -7.91 23.93 -20.70
N TYR A 101 -6.86 23.47 -20.01
CA TYR A 101 -5.51 24.05 -20.13
C TYR A 101 -4.41 23.07 -20.57
N GLY A 102 -4.76 21.82 -20.89
CA GLY A 102 -3.77 20.81 -21.25
C GLY A 102 -2.94 20.33 -20.04
N LYS A 103 -2.11 19.32 -20.29
CA LYS A 103 -1.25 18.69 -19.27
C LYS A 103 0.11 19.39 -19.28
N THR A 104 0.34 20.29 -18.34
CA THR A 104 1.67 20.84 -18.07
C THR A 104 2.04 20.51 -16.63
N ASP A 105 3.13 19.75 -16.48
CA ASP A 105 3.69 19.33 -15.18
C ASP A 105 4.02 20.55 -14.28
N GLU A 106 4.16 21.74 -14.89
CA GLU A 106 4.31 23.05 -14.27
C GLU A 106 3.19 23.41 -13.29
N PHE A 107 1.95 22.95 -13.54
CA PHE A 107 0.81 23.23 -12.66
C PHE A 107 0.72 22.27 -11.48
N ASP A 108 1.26 21.06 -11.57
CA ASP A 108 1.05 20.03 -10.56
C ASP A 108 1.89 20.32 -9.30
N ALA A 109 3.15 20.76 -9.44
CA ALA A 109 3.96 21.21 -8.30
C ALA A 109 3.34 22.43 -7.59
N LEU A 110 2.92 23.47 -8.33
CA LEU A 110 2.26 24.62 -7.70
C LEU A 110 0.90 24.26 -7.09
N ALA A 111 0.14 23.35 -7.72
CA ALA A 111 -1.12 22.85 -7.18
C ALA A 111 -0.91 22.10 -5.85
N ALA A 112 0.17 21.32 -5.73
CA ALA A 112 0.58 20.68 -4.48
C ALA A 112 0.79 21.70 -3.36
N ALA A 113 1.55 22.78 -3.61
CA ALA A 113 1.74 23.86 -2.63
C ALA A 113 0.43 24.57 -2.26
N ARG A 114 -0.39 24.91 -3.26
CA ARG A 114 -1.66 25.62 -3.05
C ARG A 114 -2.69 24.79 -2.27
N ALA A 115 -2.66 23.47 -2.42
CA ALA A 115 -3.59 22.58 -1.74
C ALA A 115 -3.43 22.57 -0.21
N THR A 116 -2.27 23.02 0.31
CA THR A 116 -1.99 22.99 1.76
C THR A 116 -2.24 24.32 2.45
N LEU A 117 -2.32 25.45 1.74
CA LEU A 117 -2.33 26.79 2.33
C LEU A 117 -3.39 27.00 3.41
N THR A 118 -4.61 26.53 3.16
CA THR A 118 -5.76 26.66 4.07
C THR A 118 -5.88 25.49 5.05
N CYS A 119 -4.96 24.53 4.99
CA CYS A 119 -4.95 23.39 5.89
C CYS A 119 -4.46 23.85 7.28
N PRO A 120 -5.16 23.50 8.36
CA PRO A 120 -4.63 23.64 9.72
C PRO A 120 -3.32 22.83 9.84
N VAL A 121 -2.30 23.41 10.48
CA VAL A 121 -0.97 22.78 10.57
C VAL A 121 -1.01 21.41 11.27
N ASP A 122 -1.88 21.27 12.27
CA ASP A 122 -2.11 20.02 13.00
C ASP A 122 -2.86 18.94 12.19
N GLN A 123 -3.38 19.31 11.02
CA GLN A 123 -4.11 18.40 10.11
C GLN A 123 -3.30 18.02 8.86
N LEU A 124 -2.04 18.45 8.77
CA LEU A 124 -1.15 18.06 7.69
C LEU A 124 -0.93 16.55 7.65
N ALA A 125 -0.94 15.99 6.44
CA ALA A 125 -0.75 14.56 6.26
C ALA A 125 0.75 14.23 6.36
N GLN A 126 1.14 13.57 7.44
CA GLN A 126 2.53 13.20 7.65
C GLN A 126 2.95 12.04 6.72
N PRO A 127 4.15 12.11 6.10
CA PRO A 127 4.67 11.04 5.27
C PRO A 127 4.89 9.76 6.08
N ARG A 128 4.96 8.61 5.40
CA ARG A 128 5.34 7.35 6.07
C ARG A 128 6.80 7.41 6.51
N GLN A 129 7.13 6.73 7.61
CA GLN A 129 8.51 6.61 8.11
C GLN A 129 9.21 5.38 7.53
N GLY A 130 10.52 5.50 7.27
CA GLY A 130 11.28 4.59 6.40
C GLY A 130 12.09 3.46 7.04
N ASP A 131 12.10 3.32 8.38
CA ASP A 131 12.91 2.30 9.09
C ASP A 131 12.26 0.88 8.99
N LEU A 132 11.99 0.20 10.10
CA LEU A 132 11.36 -1.14 10.11
C LEU A 132 10.04 -1.22 9.28
N ARG A 133 9.33 -0.10 9.09
CA ARG A 133 8.14 -0.04 8.23
C ARG A 133 8.47 -0.05 6.73
N GLY A 134 9.59 0.57 6.33
CA GLY A 134 10.10 0.49 4.97
C GLY A 134 10.50 -0.96 4.63
N ALA A 135 11.16 -1.65 5.58
CA ALA A 135 11.47 -3.07 5.44
C ALA A 135 10.19 -3.94 5.31
N LEU A 136 9.16 -3.66 6.12
CA LEU A 136 7.85 -4.34 5.97
C LEU A 136 7.21 -4.10 4.60
N ASP A 137 7.29 -2.88 4.05
CA ASP A 137 6.74 -2.58 2.72
C ASP A 137 7.44 -3.40 1.63
N VAL A 138 8.78 -3.47 1.68
CA VAL A 138 9.58 -4.34 0.80
C VAL A 138 9.11 -5.78 0.91
N LEU A 139 8.98 -6.33 2.12
CA LEU A 139 8.54 -7.72 2.31
C LEU A 139 7.12 -7.98 1.82
N VAL A 140 6.19 -7.04 1.99
CA VAL A 140 4.82 -7.15 1.49
C VAL A 140 4.81 -7.15 -0.05
N LEU A 141 5.58 -6.26 -0.69
CA LEU A 141 5.72 -6.21 -2.14
C LEU A 141 6.34 -7.50 -2.69
N THR A 142 7.41 -7.99 -2.07
CA THR A 142 8.06 -9.27 -2.40
C THR A 142 7.06 -10.41 -2.29
N ARG A 143 6.26 -10.47 -1.22
CA ARG A 143 5.26 -11.52 -1.05
C ARG A 143 4.22 -11.53 -2.16
N ASP A 144 3.73 -10.36 -2.53
CA ASP A 144 2.72 -10.21 -3.59
C ASP A 144 3.28 -10.69 -4.93
N GLN A 145 4.55 -10.38 -5.22
CA GLN A 145 5.24 -10.88 -6.41
C GLN A 145 5.42 -12.40 -6.39
N LEU A 146 6.00 -12.95 -5.32
CA LEU A 146 6.22 -14.39 -5.17
C LEU A 146 4.90 -15.19 -5.25
N THR A 147 3.81 -14.65 -4.69
CA THR A 147 2.50 -15.30 -4.75
C THR A 147 1.97 -15.35 -6.19
N ARG A 148 2.10 -14.25 -6.94
CA ARG A 148 1.71 -14.21 -8.36
C ARG A 148 2.56 -15.18 -9.18
N ASP A 149 3.86 -15.16 -9.00
CA ASP A 149 4.79 -15.99 -9.76
C ASP A 149 4.57 -17.48 -9.47
N SER A 150 4.48 -17.86 -8.19
CA SER A 150 4.13 -19.23 -7.79
C SER A 150 2.80 -19.69 -8.39
N THR A 151 1.79 -18.84 -8.38
CA THR A 151 0.48 -19.17 -8.98
C THR A 151 0.60 -19.35 -10.49
N SER A 152 1.24 -18.40 -11.17
CA SER A 152 1.47 -18.44 -12.62
C SER A 152 2.21 -19.72 -13.05
N THR A 153 3.32 -20.04 -12.37
CA THR A 153 4.11 -21.25 -12.62
C THR A 153 3.29 -22.52 -12.41
N SER A 154 2.44 -22.57 -11.37
CA SER A 154 1.58 -23.74 -11.13
C SER A 154 0.52 -23.93 -12.23
N HIS A 155 -0.02 -22.83 -12.76
CA HIS A 155 -0.96 -22.85 -13.88
C HIS A 155 -0.27 -23.27 -15.18
N GLU A 156 0.92 -22.74 -15.45
CA GLU A 156 1.72 -23.12 -16.63
C GLU A 156 2.06 -24.62 -16.60
N LEU A 157 2.49 -25.13 -15.44
CA LEU A 157 2.77 -26.55 -15.26
C LEU A 157 1.52 -27.40 -15.48
N THR A 158 0.39 -27.00 -14.90
CA THR A 158 -0.89 -27.71 -15.08
C THR A 158 -1.33 -27.71 -16.55
N ALA A 159 -1.19 -26.59 -17.25
CA ALA A 159 -1.52 -26.49 -18.67
C ALA A 159 -0.62 -27.38 -19.54
N LEU A 160 0.68 -27.44 -19.23
CA LEU A 160 1.63 -28.28 -19.94
C LEU A 160 1.27 -29.77 -19.82
N LEU A 161 0.92 -30.22 -18.60
CA LEU A 161 0.51 -31.61 -18.34
C LEU A 161 -0.87 -31.97 -18.92
N ARG A 162 -1.69 -30.98 -19.26
CA ARG A 162 -2.95 -31.19 -19.99
C ARG A 162 -2.74 -31.32 -21.50
N ARG A 163 -1.68 -30.68 -22.03
CA ARG A 163 -1.36 -30.69 -23.46
C ARG A 163 -0.58 -31.95 -23.86
N TYR A 164 0.31 -32.42 -23.00
CA TYR A 164 1.14 -33.59 -23.27
C TYR A 164 0.88 -34.65 -22.20
N ASP A 165 0.54 -35.87 -22.63
CA ASP A 165 0.44 -37.01 -21.72
C ASP A 165 1.85 -37.41 -21.28
N LEU A 166 2.21 -37.03 -20.04
CA LEU A 166 3.49 -37.35 -19.42
C LEU A 166 3.36 -38.43 -18.33
N GLY A 167 2.23 -39.14 -18.29
CA GLY A 167 1.92 -40.15 -17.29
C GLY A 167 1.43 -39.57 -15.96
N HIS A 168 0.72 -38.43 -16.01
CA HIS A 168 0.12 -37.78 -14.84
C HIS A 168 -1.29 -37.27 -15.16
N ASP A 169 -2.28 -37.56 -14.30
CA ASP A 169 -3.64 -37.04 -14.44
C ASP A 169 -3.72 -35.55 -14.04
N ALA A 170 -3.84 -34.67 -15.04
CA ALA A 170 -3.94 -33.22 -14.86
C ALA A 170 -5.37 -32.67 -15.06
N ARG A 171 -6.41 -33.51 -14.94
CA ARG A 171 -7.82 -33.05 -15.00
C ARG A 171 -8.16 -32.08 -13.87
N ARG A 172 -7.49 -32.23 -12.71
CA ARG A 172 -7.58 -31.32 -11.57
C ARG A 172 -6.30 -30.50 -11.41
N ALA A 173 -6.38 -29.42 -10.64
CA ALA A 173 -5.20 -28.64 -10.27
C ALA A 173 -4.19 -29.52 -9.50
N LEU A 174 -2.91 -29.33 -9.77
CA LEU A 174 -1.85 -30.09 -9.12
C LEU A 174 -1.75 -29.74 -7.63
N THR A 175 -1.60 -30.76 -6.80
CA THR A 175 -1.30 -30.59 -5.38
C THR A 175 0.19 -30.26 -5.18
N PRO A 176 0.56 -29.60 -4.06
CA PRO A 176 1.96 -29.41 -3.68
C PRO A 176 2.80 -30.69 -3.74
N ALA A 177 2.25 -31.81 -3.29
CA ALA A 177 2.93 -33.11 -3.31
C ALA A 177 3.19 -33.59 -4.74
N GLN A 178 2.21 -33.46 -5.64
CA GLN A 178 2.38 -33.80 -7.05
C GLN A 178 3.46 -32.94 -7.73
N ILE A 179 3.44 -31.62 -7.48
CA ILE A 179 4.47 -30.71 -8.01
C ILE A 179 5.85 -31.11 -7.50
N HIS A 180 5.97 -31.45 -6.21
CA HIS A 180 7.23 -31.90 -5.64
C HIS A 180 7.75 -33.19 -6.32
N THR A 181 6.88 -34.18 -6.56
CA THR A 181 7.25 -35.39 -7.31
C THR A 181 7.78 -35.07 -8.72
N ILE A 182 7.19 -34.09 -9.40
CA ILE A 182 7.62 -33.67 -10.75
C ILE A 182 9.05 -33.11 -10.75
N THR A 183 9.51 -32.49 -9.65
CA THR A 183 10.89 -31.98 -9.56
C THR A 183 11.95 -33.07 -9.77
N GLY A 184 11.59 -34.32 -9.47
CA GLY A 184 12.44 -35.50 -9.56
C GLY A 184 12.27 -36.30 -10.86
N TRP A 185 11.42 -35.87 -11.80
CA TRP A 185 11.26 -36.61 -13.06
C TRP A 185 12.57 -36.68 -13.86
N ARG A 186 12.67 -37.73 -14.69
CA ARG A 186 13.77 -38.02 -15.62
C ARG A 186 13.19 -38.35 -16.98
N ASP A 187 13.98 -38.20 -18.03
CA ASP A 187 13.58 -38.61 -19.39
C ASP A 187 13.17 -40.08 -19.40
N ARG A 188 12.10 -40.42 -20.14
CA ARG A 188 11.71 -41.82 -20.36
C ARG A 188 12.05 -42.23 -21.78
N ALA A 189 12.54 -43.46 -21.96
CA ALA A 189 12.86 -44.01 -23.27
C ALA A 189 11.62 -44.09 -24.19
N THR A 190 10.44 -44.23 -23.62
CA THR A 190 9.15 -44.31 -24.33
C THR A 190 8.56 -42.96 -24.71
N ASP A 191 9.13 -41.84 -24.25
CA ASP A 191 8.62 -40.51 -24.57
C ASP A 191 8.94 -40.16 -26.04
N THR A 192 7.96 -39.59 -26.77
CA THR A 192 8.21 -38.92 -28.06
C THR A 192 9.16 -37.73 -27.89
N LEU A 193 9.67 -37.16 -28.99
CA LEU A 193 10.50 -35.96 -28.92
C LEU A 193 9.80 -34.81 -28.20
N GLU A 194 8.53 -34.55 -28.51
CA GLU A 194 7.74 -33.50 -27.86
C GLU A 194 7.54 -33.79 -26.36
N GLN A 195 7.21 -35.03 -26.00
CA GLN A 195 7.05 -35.44 -24.59
C GLN A 195 8.34 -35.28 -23.79
N ARG A 196 9.51 -35.58 -24.38
CA ARG A 196 10.81 -35.37 -23.72
C ARG A 196 11.04 -33.89 -23.39
N PHE A 197 10.81 -32.99 -24.34
CA PHE A 197 10.94 -31.54 -24.08
C PHE A 197 9.89 -31.03 -23.08
N ALA A 198 8.64 -31.48 -23.20
CA ALA A 198 7.58 -31.15 -22.26
C ALA A 198 7.92 -31.63 -20.83
N ARG A 199 8.47 -32.83 -20.67
CA ARG A 199 8.90 -33.38 -19.38
C ARG A 199 10.01 -32.54 -18.75
N ARG A 200 11.04 -32.18 -19.54
CA ARG A 200 12.12 -31.30 -19.06
C ARG A 200 11.59 -29.93 -18.65
N ARG A 201 10.67 -29.33 -19.41
CA ARG A 201 10.04 -28.06 -19.03
C ARG A 201 9.19 -28.20 -17.76
N ALA A 202 8.47 -29.31 -17.60
CA ALA A 202 7.68 -29.60 -16.40
C ALA A 202 8.58 -29.66 -15.14
N VAL A 203 9.75 -30.31 -15.24
CA VAL A 203 10.75 -30.34 -14.16
C VAL A 203 11.23 -28.92 -13.80
N VAL A 204 11.53 -28.09 -14.80
CA VAL A 204 11.96 -26.70 -14.58
C VAL A 204 10.88 -25.90 -13.86
N LEU A 205 9.63 -25.96 -14.34
CA LEU A 205 8.49 -25.27 -13.71
C LEU A 205 8.27 -25.73 -12.27
N ALA A 206 8.32 -27.05 -12.02
CA ALA A 206 8.17 -27.60 -10.68
C ALA A 206 9.27 -27.12 -9.73
N LYS A 207 10.53 -27.05 -10.18
CA LYS A 207 11.65 -26.53 -9.39
C LYS A 207 11.51 -25.03 -9.10
N GLN A 208 11.12 -24.23 -10.11
CA GLN A 208 10.83 -22.80 -9.93
C GLN A 208 9.70 -22.59 -8.91
N TRP A 209 8.61 -23.35 -9.02
CA TRP A 209 7.53 -23.30 -8.05
C TRP A 209 8.00 -23.62 -6.63
N ALA A 210 8.80 -24.67 -6.45
CA ALA A 210 9.35 -25.05 -5.15
C ALA A 210 10.25 -23.96 -4.55
N GLN A 211 11.06 -23.29 -5.37
CA GLN A 211 11.87 -22.14 -4.95
C GLN A 211 11.00 -20.98 -4.47
N PHE A 212 9.95 -20.62 -5.21
CA PHE A 212 9.01 -19.57 -4.78
C PHE A 212 8.31 -19.92 -3.46
N ARG A 213 7.96 -21.19 -3.24
CA ARG A 213 7.39 -21.65 -1.97
C ARG A 213 8.37 -21.48 -0.82
N HIS A 214 9.62 -21.86 -1.00
CA HIS A 214 10.66 -21.66 0.02
C HIS A 214 10.86 -20.16 0.35
N GLN A 215 10.90 -19.31 -0.68
CA GLN A 215 11.01 -17.85 -0.48
C GLN A 215 9.77 -17.26 0.21
N LEU A 216 8.56 -17.76 -0.07
CA LEU A 216 7.34 -17.35 0.63
C LEU A 216 7.35 -17.73 2.12
N ASP A 217 7.92 -18.89 2.46
CA ASP A 217 8.04 -19.34 3.84
C ASP A 217 9.07 -18.49 4.59
N GLN A 218 10.22 -18.18 3.96
CA GLN A 218 11.22 -17.27 4.54
C GLN A 218 10.64 -15.87 4.72
N ASN A 219 10.01 -15.31 3.67
CA ASN A 219 9.32 -14.03 3.73
C ASN A 219 8.29 -13.98 4.86
N GLN A 220 7.58 -15.07 5.14
CA GLN A 220 6.62 -15.12 6.25
C GLN A 220 7.30 -15.06 7.62
N ARG A 221 8.48 -15.67 7.79
CA ARG A 221 9.28 -15.55 9.02
C ARG A 221 9.75 -14.12 9.21
N ASP A 222 10.35 -13.52 8.19
CA ASP A 222 10.84 -12.14 8.24
C ASP A 222 9.71 -11.15 8.56
N LEU A 223 8.51 -11.35 7.97
CA LEU A 223 7.33 -10.57 8.31
C LEU A 223 6.90 -10.76 9.77
N THR A 224 6.97 -11.98 10.29
CA THR A 224 6.60 -12.27 11.68
C THR A 224 7.55 -11.58 12.65
N ASP A 225 8.86 -11.65 12.39
CA ASP A 225 9.89 -11.07 13.23
C ASP A 225 9.78 -9.54 13.27
N LEU A 226 9.65 -8.89 12.11
CA LEU A 226 9.50 -7.44 12.05
C LEU A 226 8.18 -6.95 12.66
N VAL A 227 7.07 -7.67 12.45
CA VAL A 227 5.81 -7.33 13.13
C VAL A 227 5.97 -7.49 14.64
N GLY A 228 6.64 -8.55 15.10
CA GLY A 228 6.92 -8.80 16.52
C GLY A 228 7.73 -7.69 17.18
N GLN A 229 8.67 -7.10 16.46
CA GLN A 229 9.44 -5.94 16.95
C GLN A 229 8.60 -4.65 17.05
N LEU A 230 7.62 -4.47 16.15
CA LEU A 230 6.85 -3.23 16.07
C LEU A 230 5.58 -3.19 16.89
N ALA A 231 4.84 -4.30 16.92
CA ALA A 231 3.55 -4.42 17.56
C ALA A 231 3.30 -5.89 17.91
N PRO A 232 3.99 -6.46 18.91
CA PRO A 232 3.92 -7.90 19.22
C PRO A 232 2.49 -8.35 19.52
N THR A 233 1.74 -7.57 20.30
CA THR A 233 0.35 -7.83 20.69
C THR A 233 -0.64 -7.74 19.52
N LEU A 234 -0.22 -7.25 18.34
CA LEU A 234 -1.06 -7.24 17.14
C LEU A 234 -1.27 -8.66 16.60
N LEU A 235 -0.27 -9.53 16.72
CA LEU A 235 -0.35 -10.93 16.27
C LEU A 235 -1.22 -11.78 17.20
N GLU A 236 -1.44 -11.33 18.44
CA GLU A 236 -2.34 -11.98 19.40
C GLU A 236 -3.83 -11.73 19.06
N GLN A 237 -4.12 -10.76 18.20
CA GLN A 237 -5.48 -10.42 17.81
C GLN A 237 -6.09 -11.51 16.91
N VAL A 238 -7.27 -11.99 17.27
CA VAL A 238 -7.96 -13.06 16.53
C VAL A 238 -8.12 -12.71 15.05
N GLY A 239 -7.53 -13.56 14.21
CA GLY A 239 -7.55 -13.45 12.75
C GLY A 239 -6.43 -12.62 12.13
N VAL A 240 -5.56 -12.01 12.94
CA VAL A 240 -4.45 -11.18 12.48
C VAL A 240 -3.19 -12.05 12.35
N GLY A 241 -2.89 -12.49 11.12
CA GLY A 241 -1.61 -13.14 10.81
C GLY A 241 -0.53 -12.15 10.37
N PRO A 242 0.74 -12.59 10.27
CA PRO A 242 1.91 -11.73 9.96
C PRO A 242 1.73 -10.85 8.72
N VAL A 243 1.16 -11.41 7.65
CA VAL A 243 0.94 -10.68 6.39
C VAL A 243 -0.11 -9.58 6.54
N SER A 244 -1.21 -9.87 7.23
CA SER A 244 -2.26 -8.87 7.49
C SER A 244 -1.74 -7.78 8.43
N ALA A 245 -0.99 -8.17 9.46
CA ALA A 245 -0.35 -7.26 10.40
C ALA A 245 0.64 -6.32 9.69
N ALA A 246 1.51 -6.85 8.84
CA ALA A 246 2.46 -6.05 8.06
C ALA A 246 1.75 -5.03 7.16
N ARG A 247 0.73 -5.45 6.40
CA ARG A 247 -0.08 -4.52 5.58
C ARG A 247 -0.77 -3.43 6.41
N ILE A 248 -1.23 -3.77 7.61
CA ILE A 248 -1.81 -2.82 8.55
C ILE A 248 -0.75 -1.82 9.02
N LEU A 249 0.43 -2.29 9.44
CA LEU A 249 1.52 -1.46 9.94
C LEU A 249 2.11 -0.56 8.86
N VAL A 250 2.24 -1.02 7.62
CA VAL A 250 2.66 -0.19 6.49
C VAL A 250 1.64 0.92 6.21
N ALA A 251 0.34 0.61 6.24
CA ALA A 251 -0.71 1.60 6.01
C ALA A 251 -0.85 2.60 7.17
N TYR A 252 -0.72 2.15 8.41
CA TYR A 252 -0.75 2.97 9.63
C TYR A 252 0.52 3.83 9.77
N SER A 253 1.68 3.22 9.52
CA SER A 253 3.05 3.74 9.68
C SER A 253 3.46 4.01 11.13
N HIS A 254 2.95 5.08 11.74
CA HIS A 254 3.31 5.49 13.10
C HIS A 254 2.16 6.22 13.78
N LYS A 255 2.26 6.35 15.10
CA LYS A 255 1.30 7.09 15.91
C LYS A 255 1.31 8.57 15.51
N GLY A 256 0.13 9.20 15.50
CA GLY A 256 -0.04 10.59 15.07
C GLY A 256 -0.32 10.77 13.58
N ARG A 257 0.17 9.89 12.69
CA ARG A 257 -0.05 10.02 11.23
C ARG A 257 -1.53 9.99 10.85
N ILE A 258 -2.29 9.09 11.49
CA ILE A 258 -3.71 8.91 11.21
C ILE A 258 -4.52 9.44 12.40
N ARG A 259 -5.23 10.54 12.16
CA ARG A 259 -5.92 11.32 13.21
C ARG A 259 -7.02 10.57 13.98
N SER A 260 -7.64 9.54 13.42
CA SER A 260 -8.73 8.84 14.11
C SER A 260 -9.03 7.45 13.54
N LYS A 261 -9.72 6.65 14.35
CA LYS A 261 -10.27 5.34 13.96
C LYS A 261 -11.20 5.42 12.74
N HIS A 262 -11.89 6.55 12.58
CA HIS A 262 -12.75 6.80 11.42
C HIS A 262 -11.93 7.13 10.17
N ALA A 263 -10.87 7.93 10.32
CA ALA A 263 -9.93 8.22 9.23
C ALA A 263 -9.21 6.94 8.77
N PHE A 264 -8.83 6.06 9.69
CA PHE A 264 -8.22 4.76 9.34
C PHE A 264 -9.18 3.83 8.59
N ALA A 265 -10.43 3.72 9.04
CA ALA A 265 -11.45 2.94 8.33
C ALA A 265 -11.77 3.50 6.94
N ARG A 266 -11.72 4.83 6.76
CA ARG A 266 -11.86 5.49 5.46
C ARG A 266 -10.63 5.25 4.57
N LEU A 267 -9.41 5.36 5.12
CA LEU A 267 -8.17 5.00 4.41
C LEU A 267 -8.26 3.58 3.86
N ALA A 268 -8.76 2.64 4.66
CA ALA A 268 -8.96 1.26 4.23
C ALA A 268 -10.07 1.06 3.18
N GLY A 269 -10.83 2.09 2.80
CA GLY A 269 -12.04 1.97 1.98
C GLY A 269 -13.10 1.05 2.61
N ALA A 270 -13.10 0.93 3.94
CA ALA A 270 -14.04 0.10 4.69
C ALA A 270 -15.27 0.89 5.14
N ALA A 271 -15.08 2.19 5.44
CA ALA A 271 -16.15 3.08 5.86
C ALA A 271 -17.23 3.24 4.76
N PRO A 272 -18.52 3.19 5.12
CA PRO A 272 -19.59 3.46 4.16
C PRO A 272 -19.54 4.93 3.69
N ILE A 273 -19.75 5.15 2.39
CA ILE A 273 -19.96 6.49 1.82
C ILE A 273 -21.47 6.66 1.65
N PRO A 274 -22.10 7.62 2.34
CA PRO A 274 -23.52 7.90 2.16
C PRO A 274 -23.79 8.24 0.69
N ALA A 275 -24.72 7.51 0.07
CA ALA A 275 -25.19 7.79 -1.27
C ALA A 275 -26.71 7.71 -1.27
N SER A 276 -27.33 8.70 -0.62
CA SER A 276 -28.78 8.87 -0.60
C SER A 276 -29.22 9.73 -1.77
N SER A 277 -30.06 9.19 -2.64
CA SER A 277 -30.96 9.95 -3.51
C SER A 277 -32.39 9.53 -3.17
N GLY A 278 -33.14 10.40 -2.49
CA GLY A 278 -34.53 10.12 -2.06
C GLY A 278 -34.66 9.09 -0.91
N ASN A 279 -35.77 8.35 -0.88
CA ASN A 279 -36.17 7.41 0.19
C ASN A 279 -35.31 6.13 0.31
N GLN A 280 -34.23 5.99 -0.47
CA GLN A 280 -33.32 4.84 -0.37
C GLN A 280 -31.99 5.26 0.25
N HIS A 281 -31.70 4.70 1.43
CA HIS A 281 -30.39 4.74 2.05
C HIS A 281 -29.51 3.65 1.43
N ASP A 282 -28.66 4.04 0.47
CA ASP A 282 -27.61 3.14 -0.03
C ASP A 282 -26.21 3.69 0.28
N ASP A 283 -25.30 2.77 0.57
CA ASP A 283 -23.91 3.09 0.87
C ASP A 283 -23.04 2.70 -0.31
N ARG A 284 -22.42 3.69 -0.97
CA ARG A 284 -21.48 3.45 -2.07
C ARG A 284 -20.18 2.84 -1.56
N LEU A 285 -19.56 2.05 -2.44
CA LEU A 285 -18.23 1.48 -2.21
C LEU A 285 -17.18 2.55 -2.45
N ASP A 286 -16.29 2.75 -1.49
CA ASP A 286 -15.08 3.54 -1.69
C ASP A 286 -14.11 2.79 -2.61
N ARG A 287 -13.90 3.30 -3.82
CA ARG A 287 -12.99 2.72 -4.82
C ARG A 287 -11.55 3.23 -4.68
N PHE A 288 -11.30 4.23 -3.83
CA PHE A 288 -10.04 4.96 -3.76
C PHE A 288 -9.24 4.69 -2.48
N GLY A 289 -9.79 3.89 -1.56
CA GLY A 289 -9.06 3.43 -0.37
C GLY A 289 -7.90 2.47 -0.67
N ASP A 290 -7.00 2.32 0.31
CA ASP A 290 -5.85 1.42 0.29
C ASP A 290 -6.31 -0.03 0.15
N ARG A 291 -6.02 -0.63 -1.01
CA ARG A 291 -6.48 -1.97 -1.38
C ARG A 291 -5.76 -3.07 -0.61
N ALA A 292 -4.49 -2.87 -0.23
CA ALA A 292 -3.73 -3.82 0.56
C ALA A 292 -4.31 -3.91 1.98
N LEU A 293 -4.55 -2.76 2.61
CA LEU A 293 -5.22 -2.67 3.91
C LEU A 293 -6.64 -3.25 3.85
N ASN A 294 -7.41 -2.91 2.81
CA ASN A 294 -8.76 -3.42 2.60
C ASN A 294 -8.81 -4.97 2.52
N SER A 295 -7.84 -5.56 1.82
CA SER A 295 -7.67 -7.00 1.64
C SER A 295 -7.24 -7.67 2.96
N ALA A 296 -6.32 -7.06 3.71
CA ALA A 296 -5.91 -7.53 5.04
C ALA A 296 -7.11 -7.61 6.00
N LEU A 297 -7.92 -6.55 6.07
CA LEU A 297 -9.14 -6.54 6.89
C LEU A 297 -10.14 -7.61 6.45
N TYR A 298 -10.29 -7.85 5.14
CA TYR A 298 -11.16 -8.90 4.64
C TYR A 298 -10.67 -10.30 5.07
N ARG A 299 -9.36 -10.56 5.01
CA ARG A 299 -8.77 -11.83 5.45
C ARG A 299 -9.00 -12.06 6.93
N ILE A 300 -8.82 -11.03 7.75
CA ILE A 300 -9.12 -11.07 9.20
C ILE A 300 -10.59 -11.41 9.43
N VAL A 301 -11.53 -10.77 8.70
CA VAL A 301 -12.96 -11.11 8.79
C VAL A 301 -13.22 -12.57 8.48
N GLN A 302 -12.63 -13.14 7.42
CA GLN A 302 -12.86 -14.54 7.08
C GLN A 302 -12.39 -15.48 8.19
N THR A 303 -11.20 -15.23 8.75
CA THR A 303 -10.69 -16.04 9.87
C THR A 303 -11.56 -15.88 11.12
N ARG A 304 -12.00 -14.66 11.45
CA ARG A 304 -12.90 -14.42 12.58
C ARG A 304 -14.27 -15.07 12.40
N LEU A 305 -14.83 -15.10 11.19
CA LEU A 305 -16.09 -15.82 10.94
C LEU A 305 -15.97 -17.32 11.18
N LEU A 306 -14.76 -17.89 11.08
CA LEU A 306 -14.51 -19.30 11.38
C LEU A 306 -14.27 -19.55 12.87
N HIS A 307 -13.59 -18.64 13.57
CA HIS A 307 -13.05 -18.91 14.91
C HIS A 307 -13.56 -18.00 16.04
N ASP A 308 -14.13 -16.83 15.75
CA ASP A 308 -14.55 -15.83 16.75
C ASP A 308 -16.08 -15.85 16.98
N PRO A 309 -16.55 -16.28 18.16
CA PRO A 309 -17.99 -16.33 18.48
C PRO A 309 -18.68 -14.97 18.38
N GLU A 310 -18.02 -13.87 18.79
CA GLU A 310 -18.60 -12.51 18.73
C GLU A 310 -18.89 -12.11 17.27
N THR A 311 -17.93 -12.35 16.38
CA THR A 311 -18.09 -12.07 14.94
C THR A 311 -19.18 -12.95 14.31
N LYS A 312 -19.28 -14.23 14.69
CA LYS A 312 -20.35 -15.13 14.24
C LYS A 312 -21.74 -14.64 14.67
N ALA A 313 -21.91 -14.34 15.95
CA ALA A 313 -23.16 -13.83 16.50
C ALA A 313 -23.57 -12.50 15.83
N TYR A 314 -22.60 -11.60 15.58
CA TYR A 314 -22.87 -10.38 14.82
C TYR A 314 -23.35 -10.70 13.40
N PHE A 315 -22.68 -11.61 12.70
CA PHE A 315 -23.03 -12.00 11.34
C PHE A 315 -24.44 -12.59 11.25
N GLU A 316 -24.78 -13.50 12.15
CA GLU A 316 -26.11 -14.11 12.24
C GLU A 316 -27.19 -13.08 12.54
N ARG A 317 -26.96 -12.21 13.54
CA ARG A 317 -27.91 -11.14 13.88
C ARG A 317 -28.19 -10.23 12.68
N ARG A 318 -27.15 -9.72 11.99
CA ARG A 318 -27.35 -8.86 10.82
C ARG A 318 -27.99 -9.59 9.64
N THR A 319 -27.79 -10.90 9.54
CA THR A 319 -28.46 -11.74 8.53
C THR A 319 -29.95 -11.84 8.81
N LYS A 320 -30.36 -12.02 10.08
CA LYS A 320 -31.78 -12.00 10.50
C LYS A 320 -32.46 -10.64 10.25
N GLU A 321 -31.70 -9.55 10.32
CA GLU A 321 -32.18 -8.21 9.94
C GLU A 321 -32.26 -7.97 8.41
N GLY A 322 -32.07 -9.00 7.58
CA GLY A 322 -32.18 -8.90 6.13
C GLY A 322 -30.96 -8.28 5.42
N LYS A 323 -29.82 -8.09 6.10
CA LYS A 323 -28.62 -7.56 5.43
C LYS A 323 -27.93 -8.63 4.59
N SER A 324 -27.53 -8.25 3.38
CA SER A 324 -26.71 -9.11 2.52
C SER A 324 -25.32 -9.39 3.13
N ARG A 325 -24.78 -10.58 2.88
CA ARG A 325 -23.42 -10.98 3.31
C ARG A 325 -22.36 -9.92 3.00
N LYS A 326 -22.42 -9.30 1.81
CA LYS A 326 -21.49 -8.23 1.39
C LYS A 326 -21.57 -7.00 2.31
N ARG A 327 -22.79 -6.57 2.69
CA ARG A 327 -23.00 -5.45 3.63
C ARG A 327 -22.48 -5.81 5.03
N ILE A 328 -22.75 -7.02 5.51
CA ILE A 328 -22.28 -7.48 6.83
C ILE A 328 -20.75 -7.49 6.90
N ILE A 329 -20.08 -8.07 5.89
CA ILE A 329 -18.61 -8.09 5.80
C ILE A 329 -18.03 -6.66 5.81
N ARG A 330 -18.67 -5.70 5.15
CA ARG A 330 -18.24 -4.29 5.18
C ARG A 330 -18.34 -3.68 6.58
N CYS A 331 -19.44 -3.93 7.28
CA CYS A 331 -19.59 -3.51 8.68
C CYS A 331 -18.49 -4.12 9.55
N LEU A 332 -18.23 -5.43 9.42
CA LEU A 332 -17.17 -6.13 10.16
C LEU A 332 -15.78 -5.55 9.86
N LYS A 333 -15.45 -5.28 8.59
CA LYS A 333 -14.18 -4.61 8.22
C LYS A 333 -14.03 -3.24 8.88
N THR A 334 -15.11 -2.46 8.94
CA THR A 334 -15.11 -1.15 9.62
C THR A 334 -14.89 -1.30 11.11
N ILE A 335 -15.56 -2.26 11.76
CA ILE A 335 -15.39 -2.56 13.19
C ILE A 335 -13.94 -2.96 13.47
N ILE A 336 -13.40 -3.89 12.70
CA ILE A 336 -12.01 -4.37 12.86
C ILE A 336 -11.02 -3.25 12.62
N ALA A 337 -11.17 -2.44 11.57
CA ALA A 337 -10.29 -1.30 11.32
C ALA A 337 -10.24 -0.36 12.54
N ARG A 338 -11.40 -0.06 13.13
CA ARG A 338 -11.47 0.79 14.34
C ARG A 338 -10.81 0.13 15.55
N LYS A 339 -11.07 -1.16 15.80
CA LYS A 339 -10.43 -1.92 16.90
C LYS A 339 -8.91 -1.96 16.73
N VAL A 340 -8.41 -2.27 15.53
CA VAL A 340 -6.98 -2.28 15.19
C VAL A 340 -6.34 -0.91 15.40
N PHE A 341 -6.96 0.16 14.91
CA PHE A 341 -6.43 1.51 15.12
C PHE A 341 -6.30 1.86 16.60
N THR A 342 -7.33 1.57 17.40
CA THR A 342 -7.30 1.81 18.85
C THR A 342 -6.18 1.02 19.52
N HIS A 343 -6.01 -0.25 19.13
CA HIS A 343 -4.93 -1.09 19.63
C HIS A 343 -3.55 -0.52 19.27
N LEU A 344 -3.31 -0.18 18.00
CA LEU A 344 -2.03 0.40 17.54
C LEU A 344 -1.68 1.70 18.27
N ASN A 345 -2.65 2.57 18.52
CA ASN A 345 -2.42 3.80 19.28
C ASN A 345 -2.03 3.57 20.75
N GLN A 346 -2.39 2.42 21.32
CA GLN A 346 -2.04 2.03 22.68
C GLN A 346 -0.62 1.43 22.73
N VAL A 347 -0.27 0.60 21.75
CA VAL A 347 0.95 -0.22 21.81
C VAL A 347 2.14 0.39 21.09
N MET A 348 1.91 1.28 20.12
CA MET A 348 2.99 1.99 19.45
C MET A 348 3.29 3.30 20.20
N THR A 349 4.54 3.45 20.63
CA THR A 349 5.07 4.72 21.14
C THR A 349 5.16 5.75 20.02
N ALA A 350 5.06 7.03 20.40
CA ALA A 350 5.07 8.16 19.47
C ALA A 350 6.44 8.34 18.81
#